data_AF-A0A853MF65-F1
#
_entry.id   AF-A0A853MF65-F1
#
_cell.length_a   1.000
_cell.length_b   1.000
_cell.length_c   1.000
_cell.angle_alpha   90.00
_cell.angle_beta   90.00
_cell.angle_gamma   90.00
#
_symmetry.space_group_name_H-M   'P 1'
#
loop_
_entity.id
_entity.type
_entity.pdbx_description
1 polymer ?
#
loop_
_entity_poly.entity_id
_entity_poly.type
_entity_poly.pdbx_seq_one_letter_code
_entity_poly.pdbx_strand_id
1 'polypeptide(L)'
;MGRVSGKFIAPYQKPEVPRFNCPKERNRLNIEDFRNGNYPITRNLFVITKQNNQIDQQVGEAYANWLLTNEGQELIEKSGFVRIR
;
A
#
# COMPACT_ATOMS: atom_id res chain seq x y z
N MET A 1 12.92 -16.75 -2.00
CA MET A 1 11.85 -15.97 -1.35
C MET A 1 10.80 -15.63 -2.40
N GLY A 2 9.53 -15.95 -2.15
CA GLY A 2 8.39 -15.72 -3.05
C GLY A 2 7.15 -16.32 -2.41
N ARG A 3 5.96 -15.71 -2.57
CA ARG A 3 4.71 -16.20 -1.94
C ARG A 3 4.37 -17.62 -2.39
N VAL A 4 4.72 -17.97 -3.63
CA VAL A 4 4.64 -19.31 -4.20
C VAL A 4 6.01 -19.68 -4.77
N SER A 5 6.47 -20.90 -4.50
CA SER A 5 7.75 -21.39 -5.02
C SER A 5 7.78 -21.33 -6.54
N GLY A 6 8.86 -20.82 -7.13
CA GLY A 6 9.01 -20.68 -8.58
C GLY A 6 8.22 -19.53 -9.23
N LYS A 7 7.33 -18.83 -8.50
CA LYS A 7 6.58 -17.67 -9.02
C LYS A 7 7.20 -16.37 -8.52
N PHE A 8 7.97 -15.72 -9.38
CA PHE A 8 8.61 -14.43 -9.10
C PHE A 8 7.81 -13.28 -9.72
N ILE A 9 7.26 -12.42 -8.85
CA ILE A 9 6.55 -11.21 -9.23
C ILE A 9 7.51 -10.03 -9.13
N ALA A 10 7.62 -9.25 -10.22
CA ALA A 10 8.47 -8.06 -10.24
C ALA A 10 7.80 -6.91 -9.49
N PRO A 11 8.54 -6.09 -8.72
CA PRO A 11 7.99 -4.91 -8.05
C PRO A 11 7.64 -3.76 -9.02
N TYR A 12 7.97 -3.93 -10.31
CA TYR A 12 7.79 -2.94 -11.36
C TYR A 12 6.94 -3.49 -12.51
N GLN A 13 6.31 -2.58 -13.25
CA GLN A 13 5.63 -2.89 -14.50
C GLN A 13 6.66 -3.35 -15.53
N LYS A 14 6.48 -4.55 -16.10
CA LYS A 14 7.36 -5.05 -17.16
C LYS A 14 7.10 -4.29 -18.48
N PRO A 15 8.11 -4.11 -19.34
CA PRO A 15 9.51 -4.54 -19.18
C PRO A 15 10.31 -3.67 -18.21
N GLU A 16 11.46 -4.18 -17.75
CA GLU A 16 12.38 -3.39 -16.91
C GLU A 16 12.96 -2.22 -17.69
N VAL A 17 12.90 -1.03 -17.11
CA VAL A 17 13.58 0.16 -17.64
C VAL A 17 15.09 0.02 -17.40
N PRO A 18 15.93 0.09 -18.46
CA PRO A 18 17.38 -0.03 -18.31
C PRO A 18 17.97 1.07 -17.41
N ARG A 19 18.99 0.69 -16.62
CA ARG A 19 19.62 1.59 -15.64
C ARG A 19 20.20 2.87 -16.24
N PHE A 20 20.65 2.82 -17.50
CA PHE A 20 21.22 3.98 -18.19
C PHE A 20 20.20 5.07 -18.53
N ASN A 21 18.89 4.76 -18.48
CA ASN A 21 17.83 5.77 -18.66
C ASN A 21 17.55 6.57 -17.37
N CYS A 22 18.09 6.16 -16.22
CA CYS A 22 17.93 6.91 -14.98
C CYS A 22 18.72 8.23 -15.01
N PRO A 23 18.17 9.34 -14.45
CA PRO A 23 16.87 9.45 -13.79
C PRO A 23 15.72 9.83 -14.73
N LYS A 24 15.97 9.99 -16.04
CA LYS A 24 14.99 10.48 -17.02
C LYS A 24 13.77 9.55 -17.14
N GLU A 25 14.01 8.25 -17.08
CA GLU A 25 12.98 7.23 -17.08
C GLU A 25 13.26 6.22 -15.97
N ARG A 26 12.27 5.98 -15.11
CA ARG A 26 12.36 5.03 -13.99
C ARG A 26 11.30 3.95 -14.14
N ASN A 27 11.58 2.78 -13.60
CA ASN A 27 10.59 1.73 -13.43
C ASN A 27 9.35 2.26 -12.69
N ARG A 28 8.16 1.96 -13.23
CA ARG A 28 6.89 2.24 -12.55
C ARG A 28 6.53 1.07 -11.65
N LEU A 29 6.03 1.35 -10.44
CA LEU A 29 5.62 0.30 -9.50
C LEU A 29 4.45 -0.53 -10.04
N ASN A 30 4.47 -1.83 -9.75
CA ASN A 30 3.35 -2.73 -10.04
C ASN A 30 2.29 -2.67 -8.93
N ILE A 31 1.55 -1.57 -8.89
CA ILE A 31 0.58 -1.24 -7.83
C ILE A 31 -0.46 -2.35 -7.63
N GLU A 32 -0.92 -3.01 -8.69
CA GLU A 32 -1.92 -4.07 -8.62
C GLU A 32 -1.41 -5.29 -7.85
N ASP A 33 -0.18 -5.74 -8.11
CA ASP A 33 0.39 -6.89 -7.39
C ASP A 33 0.70 -6.57 -5.92
N PHE A 34 1.03 -5.32 -5.60
CA PHE A 34 1.12 -4.87 -4.22
C PHE A 34 -0.25 -4.89 -3.53
N ARG A 35 -1.28 -4.32 -4.17
CA ARG A 35 -2.64 -4.25 -3.63
C ARG A 35 -3.26 -5.62 -3.39
N ASN A 36 -3.05 -6.55 -4.31
CA ASN A 36 -3.59 -7.91 -4.24
C ASN A 36 -2.77 -8.84 -3.32
N GLY A 37 -1.65 -8.36 -2.76
CA GLY A 37 -0.76 -9.18 -1.94
C GLY A 37 -0.03 -10.28 -2.71
N ASN A 38 0.07 -10.14 -4.04
CA ASN A 38 0.85 -11.03 -4.89
C ASN A 38 2.35 -10.80 -4.69
N TYR A 39 2.74 -9.57 -4.34
CA TYR A 39 4.10 -9.26 -3.94
C TYR A 39 4.37 -9.82 -2.53
N PRO A 40 5.47 -10.56 -2.32
CA PRO A 40 5.70 -11.30 -1.06
C PRO A 40 6.03 -10.41 0.14
N ILE A 41 6.40 -9.15 -0.08
CA ILE A 41 6.78 -8.20 0.97
C ILE A 41 5.83 -7.00 0.90
N THR A 42 4.67 -7.15 1.53
CA THR A 42 3.70 -6.08 1.76
C THR A 42 3.41 -5.97 3.26
N ARG A 43 2.97 -4.80 3.72
CA ARG A 43 2.55 -4.59 5.10
C ARG A 43 1.21 -3.89 5.14
N ASN A 44 0.34 -4.34 6.03
CA ASN A 44 -0.92 -3.67 6.30
C ASN A 44 -0.69 -2.50 7.27
N LEU A 45 -1.45 -1.43 7.08
CA LEU A 45 -1.57 -0.36 8.07
C LEU A 45 -2.78 -0.68 8.96
N PHE A 46 -2.58 -0.66 10.27
CA PHE A 46 -3.62 -0.97 11.24
C PHE A 46 -3.94 0.26 12.08
N VAL A 47 -5.23 0.49 12.33
CA VAL A 47 -5.71 1.38 13.38
C VAL A 47 -6.21 0.48 14.51
N ILE A 48 -5.62 0.62 15.70
CA ILE A 48 -6.00 -0.18 16.87
C ILE A 48 -6.86 0.71 17.78
N THR A 49 -8.10 0.32 18.00
CA THR A 49 -9.06 1.05 18.85
C THR A 49 -9.40 0.24 20.10
N LYS A 50 -9.54 0.91 21.24
CA LYS A 50 -10.02 0.29 22.47
C LYS A 50 -11.55 0.20 22.41
N GLN A 51 -12.09 -1.00 22.59
CA GLN A 51 -13.53 -1.25 22.59
C GLN A 51 -14.08 -1.11 24.01
N ASN A 52 -14.55 0.07 24.37
CA ASN A 52 -15.02 0.40 25.72
C ASN A 52 -16.27 1.31 25.75
N ASN A 53 -16.88 1.60 24.60
CA ASN A 53 -18.00 2.53 24.44
C ASN A 53 -17.74 3.94 25.00
N GLN A 54 -16.47 4.33 25.16
CA GLN A 54 -16.07 5.67 25.60
C GLN A 54 -15.66 6.53 24.39
N ILE A 55 -15.39 7.80 24.67
CA ILE A 55 -14.99 8.78 23.65
C ILE A 55 -13.79 8.30 22.81
N ASP A 56 -12.82 7.63 23.43
CA ASP A 56 -11.63 7.11 22.75
C ASP A 56 -11.98 6.11 21.62
N GLN A 57 -13.00 5.29 21.83
CA GLN A 57 -13.49 4.37 20.80
C GLN A 57 -14.07 5.16 19.62
N GLN A 58 -14.96 6.12 19.90
CA GLN A 58 -15.62 6.91 18.87
C GLN A 58 -14.63 7.72 18.04
N VAL A 59 -13.62 8.33 18.68
CA VAL A 59 -12.57 9.08 17.97
C VAL A 59 -11.70 8.13 17.13
N GLY A 60 -11.33 6.97 17.67
CA GLY A 60 -10.55 5.97 16.93
C GLY A 60 -11.28 5.47 15.69
N GLU A 61 -12.57 5.17 15.81
CA GLU A 61 -13.43 4.75 14.70
C GLU A 61 -13.64 5.88 13.68
N ALA A 62 -13.86 7.12 14.13
CA ALA A 62 -13.98 8.27 13.25
C ALA A 62 -12.70 8.51 12.43
N TYR A 63 -11.53 8.41 13.05
CA TYR A 63 -10.25 8.55 12.36
C TYR A 63 -9.99 7.40 11.39
N ALA A 64 -10.30 6.16 11.78
CA ALA A 64 -10.21 5.01 10.89
C ALA A 64 -11.10 5.18 9.66
N ASN A 65 -12.35 5.64 9.85
CA ASN A 65 -13.28 5.91 8.75
C ASN A 65 -12.80 7.06 7.85
N TRP A 66 -12.24 8.13 8.43
CA TRP A 66 -11.68 9.23 7.65
C TRP A 66 -10.50 8.79 6.77
N LEU A 67 -9.63 7.91 7.27
CA LEU A 67 -8.54 7.35 6.44
C LEU A 67 -9.05 6.54 5.23
N LEU A 68 -10.32 6.08 5.24
CA LEU A 68 -10.95 5.37 4.13
C LEU A 68 -11.60 6.27 3.07
N THR A 69 -11.64 7.60 3.29
CA THR A 69 -12.13 8.56 2.29
C THR A 69 -11.09 8.83 1.20
N ASN A 70 -11.47 9.54 0.14
CA ASN A 70 -10.54 9.88 -0.94
C ASN A 70 -9.35 10.73 -0.45
N GLU A 71 -9.62 11.69 0.44
CA GLU A 71 -8.62 12.57 1.04
C GLU A 71 -7.66 11.77 1.94
N GLY A 72 -8.20 10.85 2.74
CA GLY A 72 -7.41 9.92 3.56
C GLY A 72 -6.53 9.00 2.71
N GLN A 73 -7.07 8.45 1.62
CA GLN A 73 -6.31 7.61 0.69
C GLN A 73 -5.24 8.39 -0.07
N GLU A 74 -5.48 9.66 -0.41
CA GLU A 74 -4.47 10.54 -1.00
C GLU A 74 -3.28 10.76 -0.05
N LEU A 75 -3.56 10.96 1.24
CA LEU A 75 -2.52 11.08 2.25
C LEU A 75 -1.72 9.77 2.40
N ILE A 76 -2.41 8.63 2.44
CA ILE A 76 -1.78 7.29 2.49
C ILE A 76 -0.85 7.10 1.29
N GLU A 77 -1.28 7.45 0.08
CA GLU A 77 -0.48 7.37 -1.14
C GLU A 77 0.77 8.26 -1.07
N LYS A 78 0.62 9.53 -0.66
CA LYS A 78 1.74 10.46 -0.49
C LYS A 78 2.76 10.00 0.55
N SER A 79 2.33 9.20 1.53
CA SER A 79 3.22 8.58 2.52
C SER A 79 3.98 7.34 2.01
N GLY A 80 3.76 6.93 0.75
CA GLY A 80 4.46 5.82 0.09
C GLY A 80 3.75 4.48 0.20
N PHE A 81 2.47 4.46 0.59
CA PHE A 81 1.66 3.24 0.63
C PHE A 81 0.78 3.12 -0.62
N VAL A 82 0.34 1.89 -0.90
CA VAL A 82 -0.65 1.64 -1.95
C VAL A 82 -2.06 1.87 -1.40
N ARG A 83 -2.88 2.64 -2.12
CA ARG A 83 -4.29 2.83 -1.78
C ARG A 83 -5.05 1.51 -1.74
N ILE A 84 -5.94 1.37 -0.76
CA ILE A 84 -6.84 0.22 -0.60
C ILE A 84 -8.16 0.39 -1.34
N ARG A 85 -8.48 1.60 -1.82
CA ARG A 85 -9.63 1.92 -2.68
C ARG A 85 -9.20 2.84 -3.82
#